data_AF-A0A9E3AK51-F1
#
_entry.id   AF-A0A9E3AK51-F1
#
_cell.length_a   1.000
_cell.length_b   1.000
_cell.length_c   1.000
_cell.angle_alpha   90.00
_cell.angle_beta   90.00
_cell.angle_gamma   90.00
#
_symmetry.space_group_name_H-M   'P 1'
#
loop_
_entity.id
_entity.type
_entity.pdbx_description
1 polymer ?
#
loop_
_entity_poly.entity_id
_entity_poly.type
_entity_poly.pdbx_seq_one_letter_code
_entity_poly.pdbx_strand_id
1 'polypeptide(L)' 'MPSASHKEAADHHEKAAKSHRTAAEHHDKGDKAAASKHSEEAHGHSTKAHESSSKAHGKSKS' A
#
# COMPACT_ATOMS: atom_id res chain seq x y z
N MET A 1 -15.70 6.49 -13.82
CA MET A 1 -15.87 7.33 -12.61
C MET A 1 -14.53 7.47 -11.90
N PRO A 2 -13.93 8.67 -11.83
CA PRO A 2 -12.63 8.90 -11.19
C PRO A 2 -12.59 8.52 -9.69
N SER A 3 -13.75 8.52 -9.03
CA SER A 3 -13.92 8.10 -7.63
C SER A 3 -13.62 6.62 -7.35
N ALA A 4 -13.74 5.74 -8.35
CA ALA A 4 -13.42 4.31 -8.19
C ALA A 4 -11.90 4.11 -8.04
N SER A 5 -11.09 4.85 -8.80
CA SER A 5 -9.63 4.79 -8.75
C SER A 5 -9.07 5.39 -7.46
N HIS A 6 -9.71 6.42 -6.90
CA HIS A 6 -9.36 6.91 -5.55
C HIS A 6 -9.70 5.91 -4.45
N LYS A 7 -10.83 5.20 -4.54
CA LYS A 7 -11.20 4.15 -3.58
C LYS A 7 -10.24 2.96 -3.63
N GLU A 8 -9.86 2.54 -4.83
CA GLU A 8 -8.88 1.46 -5.02
C GLU A 8 -7.49 1.85 -4.49
N ALA A 9 -7.05 3.09 -4.74
CA ALA A 9 -5.81 3.60 -4.16
C ALA A 9 -5.85 3.63 -2.62
N ALA A 10 -6.98 4.05 -2.04
CA ALA A 10 -7.16 4.05 -0.59
C ALA A 10 -7.11 2.63 0.01
N ASP A 11 -7.77 1.65 -0.62
CA ASP A 11 -7.72 0.24 -0.19
C ASP A 11 -6.28 -0.32 -0.21
N HIS A 12 -5.53 -0.02 -1.28
CA HIS A 12 -4.12 -0.40 -1.35
C HIS A 12 -3.26 0.31 -0.28
N HIS A 13 -3.47 1.59 -0.01
CA HIS A 13 -2.78 2.28 1.08
C HIS A 13 -3.12 1.71 2.46
N GLU A 14 -4.38 1.34 2.71
CA GLU A 14 -4.77 0.71 3.97
C GLU A 14 -4.08 -0.64 4.16
N LYS A 15 -4.02 -1.47 3.11
CA LYS A 15 -3.30 -2.75 3.11
C LYS A 15 -1.81 -2.53 3.36
N ALA A 16 -1.19 -1.55 2.71
CA ALA A 16 0.20 -1.20 2.93
C ALA A 16 0.47 -0.78 4.39
N ALA A 17 -0.39 0.07 4.96
CA ALA A 17 -0.26 0.52 6.34
C ALA A 17 -0.44 -0.63 7.36
N LYS A 18 -1.35 -1.58 7.07
CA LYS A 18 -1.49 -2.81 7.86
C LYS A 18 -0.23 -3.67 7.79
N SER A 19 0.29 -3.94 6.60
CA SER A 19 1.53 -4.72 6.42
C SER A 19 2.74 -4.06 7.08
N HIS A 20 2.89 -2.73 7.01
CA HIS A 20 3.94 -2.02 7.75
C HIS A 20 3.82 -2.17 9.27
N ARG A 21 2.59 -2.11 9.82
CA ARG A 21 2.38 -2.35 11.25
C ARG A 21 2.76 -3.77 11.65
N THR A 22 2.34 -4.77 10.88
CA THR A 22 2.71 -6.16 11.14
C THR A 22 4.21 -6.38 11.01
N ALA A 23 4.87 -5.75 10.03
CA ALA A 23 6.33 -5.79 9.90
C ALA A 23 7.03 -5.21 11.14
N ALA A 24 6.55 -4.08 11.67
CA ALA A 24 7.07 -3.50 12.91
C ALA A 24 6.90 -4.47 14.09
N GLU A 25 5.72 -5.07 14.26
CA GLU A 25 5.48 -6.04 15.33
C GLU A 25 6.41 -7.27 15.24
N HIS A 26 6.71 -7.77 14.03
CA HIS A 26 7.67 -8.85 13.85
C HIS A 26 9.10 -8.41 14.12
N HIS A 27 9.46 -7.18 13.74
CA HIS A 27 10.76 -6.58 14.08
C HIS A 27 10.95 -6.49 15.59
N ASP A 28 9.94 -6.03 16.34
CA ASP A 28 9.96 -5.93 17.80
C ASP A 28 10.09 -7.31 18.47
N LYS A 29 9.55 -8.36 17.84
CA LYS A 29 9.66 -9.76 18.29
C LYS A 29 10.96 -10.44 17.87
N GLY A 30 11.82 -9.77 17.08
CA GLY A 30 13.08 -10.31 16.57
C GLY A 30 12.96 -11.18 15.32
N ASP A 31 11.76 -11.35 14.76
CA ASP A 31 11.51 -12.10 13.53
C ASP A 31 11.73 -11.22 12.29
N LYS A 32 12.99 -11.06 11.91
CA LYS A 32 13.38 -10.24 10.75
C LYS A 32 12.87 -10.81 9.43
N ALA A 33 12.67 -12.13 9.31
CA ALA A 33 12.23 -12.74 8.07
C ALA A 33 10.77 -12.40 7.77
N ALA A 34 9.88 -12.55 8.77
CA ALA A 34 8.49 -12.14 8.64
C ALA A 34 8.35 -10.62 8.47
N ALA A 35 9.18 -9.84 9.17
CA ALA A 35 9.19 -8.40 9.03
C ALA A 35 9.57 -7.94 7.62
N SER A 36 10.64 -8.51 7.02
CA SER A 36 11.04 -8.22 5.64
C SER A 36 9.93 -8.57 4.66
N LYS A 37 9.32 -9.75 4.79
CA LYS A 37 8.21 -10.18 3.93
C LYS A 37 7.05 -9.17 3.97
N HIS A 38 6.61 -8.79 5.16
CA HIS A 38 5.52 -7.83 5.30
C HIS A 38 5.91 -6.42 4.84
N SER A 39 7.17 -6.03 4.97
CA SER A 39 7.69 -4.78 4.41
C SER A 39 7.63 -4.78 2.87
N GLU A 40 8.02 -5.88 2.22
CA GLU A 40 7.90 -6.04 0.76
C GLU A 40 6.44 -6.01 0.29
N GLU A 41 5.54 -6.69 1.01
CA GLU A 41 4.10 -6.65 0.73
C GLU A 41 3.54 -5.22 0.85
N ALA A 42 3.96 -4.48 1.89
CA ALA A 42 3.56 -3.09 2.10
C ALA A 42 4.03 -2.18 0.95
N HIS A 43 5.27 -2.39 0.49
CA HIS A 43 5.83 -1.66 -0.64
C HIS A 43 5.06 -1.95 -1.94
N GLY A 44 4.74 -3.23 -2.20
CA GLY A 44 3.94 -3.63 -3.36
C GLY A 44 2.54 -3.02 -3.36
N HIS A 45 1.90 -2.95 -2.20
CA HIS A 45 0.61 -2.26 -2.07
C HIS A 45 0.74 -0.74 -2.27
N SER A 46 1.78 -0.11 -1.73
CA SER A 46 2.01 1.33 -1.90
C SER A 46 2.25 1.71 -3.36
N THR A 47 3.00 0.90 -4.12
CA THR A 47 3.19 1.10 -5.56
C THR A 47 1.85 1.07 -6.30
N LYS A 48 1.01 0.05 -6.06
CA LYS A 48 -0.30 -0.05 -6.68
C LYS A 48 -1.21 1.12 -6.33
N ALA A 49 -1.19 1.54 -5.06
CA ALA A 49 -1.94 2.72 -4.63
C ALA A 49 -1.49 3.99 -5.36
N HIS A 50 -0.18 4.17 -5.53
CA HIS A 50 0.40 5.29 -6.27
C HIS A 50 0.02 5.26 -7.75
N GLU A 51 0.04 4.08 -8.39
CA GLU A 51 -0.40 3.93 -9.77
C GLU A 51 -1.90 4.24 -9.94
N SER A 52 -2.77 3.69 -9.07
CA SER A 52 -4.21 3.92 -9.14
C SER A 52 -4.58 5.39 -8.87
N SER A 53 -3.92 6.03 -7.90
CA SER A 53 -4.11 7.47 -7.61
C SER A 53 -3.59 8.36 -8.75
N SER A 54 -2.43 8.05 -9.31
CA SER A 54 -1.88 8.77 -10.47
C SER A 54 -2.77 8.63 -11.69
N LYS A 55 -3.33 7.44 -11.94
CA LYS A 55 -4.30 7.20 -13.01
C LYS A 55 -5.62 7.97 -12.79
N ALA A 56 -6.08 8.05 -11.54
CA ALA A 56 -7.24 8.88 -11.19
C ALA A 56 -6.97 10.36 -11.48
N HIS A 57 -5.78 10.86 -11.11
CA HIS A 57 -5.40 12.25 -11.31
C HIS A 57 -5.19 12.59 -12.79
N GLY A 58 -4.54 11.70 -13.55
CA GLY A 58 -4.34 11.86 -15.00
C GLY A 58 -5.65 11.86 -15.79
N LYS A 59 -6.61 11.00 -15.41
CA LYS A 59 -7.97 10.99 -15.99
C LYS A 59 -8.84 12.16 -15.55
N SER A 60 -8.45 12.91 -14.53
CA SER A 60 -9.17 14.11 -14.06
C SER A 60 -8.69 15.40 -14.74
N LYS A 61 -7.65 15.32 -15.59
CA LYS A 61 -7.08 16.44 -16.35
C LYS A 61 -7.47 16.46 -17.84
N SER A 62 -8.38 15.59 -18.29
CA SER A 62 -8.91 15.57 -19.67
C SER A 62 -10.39 15.89 -19.70
#